data_AF-A0A931RY80-F1
#
_entry.id   AF-A0A931RY80-F1
#
_cell.length_a   1.000
_cell.length_b   1.000
_cell.length_c   1.000
_cell.angle_alpha   90.00
_cell.angle_beta   90.00
_cell.angle_gamma   90.00
#
_symmetry.space_group_name_H-M   'P 1'
#
loop_
_entity.id
_entity.type
_entity.pdbx_description
1 polymer ?
#
loop_
_entity_poly.entity_id
_entity_poly.type
_entity_poly.pdbx_seq_one_letter_code
_entity_poly.pdbx_strand_id
1 'polypeptide(L)'
;MPESQSKMQAPSLKPEPALLKCPACATENKAKARVCKKCGYDLTAPPLWLPTWKWHLKVLGIIYASLIIAYFAINALLRQLPPPLDIRDIPADVTPWLNK
;
A
#
# COMPACT_ATOMS: atom_id res chain seq x y z
N MET A 1 -20.44 -63.97 1.83
CA MET A 1 -19.29 -63.18 1.35
C MET A 1 -19.20 -61.94 2.22
N PRO A 2 -18.31 -61.88 3.22
CA PRO A 2 -18.17 -60.68 4.07
C PRO A 2 -17.23 -59.66 3.42
N GLU A 3 -17.69 -58.42 3.35
CA GLU A 3 -16.96 -57.23 2.90
C GLU A 3 -15.72 -56.99 3.76
N SER A 4 -14.54 -57.04 3.12
CA SER A 4 -13.26 -56.69 3.71
C SER A 4 -13.08 -55.17 3.72
N GLN A 5 -13.42 -54.52 4.84
CA GLN A 5 -13.15 -53.10 5.04
C GLN A 5 -11.65 -52.85 5.26
N SER A 6 -10.97 -52.35 4.21
CA SER A 6 -9.62 -51.81 4.31
C SER A 6 -9.67 -50.37 4.81
N LYS A 7 -9.39 -50.20 6.10
CA LYS A 7 -9.26 -48.91 6.78
C LYS A 7 -7.97 -48.21 6.31
N MET A 8 -8.08 -47.28 5.36
CA MET A 8 -6.99 -46.36 5.04
C MET A 8 -6.87 -45.32 6.17
N GLN A 9 -5.90 -45.53 7.06
CA GLN A 9 -5.54 -44.55 8.09
C GLN A 9 -4.73 -43.42 7.43
N ALA A 10 -5.23 -42.19 7.50
CA ALA A 10 -4.49 -41.00 7.06
C ALA A 10 -3.25 -40.79 7.95
N PRO A 11 -2.05 -40.51 7.39
CA PRO A 11 -0.86 -40.17 8.16
C PRO A 11 -1.12 -38.90 8.99
N SER A 12 -0.96 -39.03 10.31
CA SER A 12 -1.04 -37.91 11.25
C SER A 12 0.13 -36.94 10.97
N LEU A 13 -0.15 -35.87 10.21
CA LEU A 13 0.74 -34.73 10.08
C LEU A 13 0.81 -34.03 11.44
N LYS A 14 1.83 -34.34 12.22
CA LYS A 14 2.25 -33.50 13.35
C LYS A 14 2.50 -32.11 12.79
N PRO A 15 1.99 -31.03 13.41
CA PRO A 15 2.24 -29.69 12.91
C PRO A 15 3.75 -29.43 12.97
N GLU A 16 4.39 -29.42 11.80
CA GLU A 16 5.77 -29.04 11.65
C GLU A 16 5.92 -27.61 12.19
N PRO A 17 6.94 -27.33 13.02
CA PRO A 17 7.08 -26.01 13.59
C PRO A 17 7.35 -25.02 12.46
N ALA A 18 6.36 -24.19 12.14
CA ALA A 18 6.52 -23.11 11.16
C ALA A 18 7.79 -22.32 11.48
N LEU A 19 8.66 -22.17 10.49
CA LEU A 19 9.90 -21.39 10.57
C LEU A 19 9.69 -20.04 9.89
N LEU A 20 10.31 -18.99 10.42
CA LEU A 20 10.27 -17.63 9.90
C LEU A 20 11.71 -17.11 9.73
N LYS A 21 11.96 -16.33 8.67
CA LYS A 21 13.27 -15.71 8.42
C LYS A 21 13.34 -14.33 9.06
N CYS A 22 14.43 -14.05 9.75
CA CYS A 22 14.67 -12.73 10.33
C CYS A 22 14.89 -11.68 9.22
N PRO A 23 14.20 -10.53 9.22
CA PRO A 23 14.38 -9.50 8.20
C PRO A 23 15.74 -8.80 8.27
N ALA A 24 16.41 -8.82 9.43
CA ALA A 24 17.70 -8.14 9.61
C ALA A 24 18.91 -9.01 9.20
N CYS A 25 18.87 -10.32 9.42
CA CYS A 25 20.04 -11.19 9.22
C CYS A 25 19.74 -12.50 8.47
N ALA A 26 18.52 -12.65 7.93
CA ALA A 26 18.03 -13.80 7.17
C ALA A 26 18.07 -15.17 7.89
N THR A 27 18.40 -15.21 9.18
CA THR A 27 18.47 -16.45 9.95
C THR A 27 17.08 -17.03 10.20
N GLU A 28 16.96 -18.35 10.10
CA GLU A 28 15.74 -19.08 10.39
C GLU A 28 15.49 -19.15 11.89
N ASN A 29 14.32 -18.69 12.30
CA ASN A 29 13.84 -18.71 13.67
C ASN A 29 12.51 -19.46 13.74
N LYS A 30 12.16 -19.98 14.92
CA LYS A 30 10.82 -20.55 15.15
C LYS A 30 9.78 -19.46 14.93
N ALA A 31 8.63 -19.75 14.30
CA ALA A 31 7.54 -18.80 14.03
C ALA A 31 7.10 -17.98 15.26
N LYS A 32 7.25 -18.55 16.47
CA LYS A 32 6.87 -17.93 17.75
C LYS A 32 8.04 -17.27 18.50
N ALA A 33 9.22 -17.14 17.89
CA ALA A 33 10.37 -16.51 18.52
C ALA A 33 10.15 -14.99 18.59
N ARG A 34 10.31 -14.40 19.78
CA ARG A 34 10.23 -12.94 19.98
C ARG A 34 11.50 -12.23 19.54
N VAL A 35 12.64 -12.90 19.67
CA VAL A 35 13.96 -12.32 19.38
C VAL A 35 14.73 -13.28 18.48
N CYS A 36 15.46 -12.71 17.51
CA CYS A 36 16.34 -13.47 16.65
C CYS A 36 17.51 -14.06 17.43
N LYS A 37 17.76 -15.37 17.26
CA LYS A 37 18.87 -16.09 17.93
C LYS A 37 20.28 -15.60 17.54
N LYS A 38 20.42 -14.96 16.37
CA LYS A 38 21.73 -14.55 15.83
C LYS A 38 22.04 -13.08 16.09
N CYS A 39 21.11 -12.17 15.74
CA CYS A 39 21.37 -10.73 15.78
C CYS A 39 20.66 -9.97 16.90
N GLY A 40 19.79 -10.63 17.68
CA GLY A 40 19.02 -9.95 18.74
C GLY A 40 17.87 -9.06 18.25
N TYR A 41 17.53 -9.07 16.95
CA TYR A 41 16.39 -8.31 16.40
C TYR A 41 15.05 -8.79 16.99
N ASP A 42 14.19 -7.85 17.38
CA ASP A 42 12.84 -8.12 17.88
C ASP A 42 11.91 -8.45 16.71
N LEU A 43 11.49 -9.72 16.62
CA LEU A 43 10.61 -10.25 15.59
C LEU A 43 9.12 -9.94 15.86
N THR A 44 8.80 -9.42 17.05
CA THR A 44 7.46 -9.03 17.47
C THR A 44 7.17 -7.55 17.19
N ALA A 45 8.22 -6.74 17.03
CA ALA A 45 8.08 -5.32 16.76
C ALA A 45 7.46 -5.10 15.36
N PRO A 46 6.35 -4.35 15.25
CA PRO A 46 5.85 -3.94 13.94
C PRO A 46 6.93 -3.10 13.24
N PRO A 47 7.09 -3.24 11.92
CA PRO A 47 8.11 -2.50 11.21
C PRO A 47 7.89 -0.99 11.36
N LEU A 48 8.98 -0.27 11.65
CA LEU A 48 8.97 1.17 11.93
C LEU A 48 8.48 2.04 10.76
N TRP A 49 8.36 1.47 9.56
CA TRP A 49 7.86 2.16 8.38
C TRP A 49 6.33 2.18 8.26
N LEU A 50 5.58 1.50 9.14
CA LEU A 50 4.12 1.50 9.08
C LEU A 50 3.57 2.83 9.64
N PRO A 51 3.05 3.72 8.79
CA PRO A 51 2.46 4.96 9.28
C PRO A 51 1.21 4.67 10.11
N THR A 52 1.04 5.42 11.20
CA THR A 52 -0.23 5.39 11.94
C THR A 52 -1.35 5.99 11.10
N TRP A 53 -2.59 5.52 11.25
CA TRP A 53 -3.74 6.05 10.51
C TRP A 53 -3.91 7.57 10.69
N LYS A 54 -3.63 8.07 11.90
CA LYS A 54 -3.65 9.51 12.20
C LYS A 54 -2.60 10.29 11.42
N TRP A 55 -1.38 9.75 11.31
CA TRP A 55 -0.32 10.36 10.49
C TRP A 55 -0.69 10.32 9.01
N HIS A 56 -1.21 9.18 8.54
CA HIS A 56 -1.56 9.00 7.14
C HIS A 56 -2.63 10.00 6.70
N LEU A 57 -3.71 10.16 7.47
CA LEU A 57 -4.75 11.16 7.19
C LEU A 57 -4.23 12.59 7.21
N LYS A 58 -3.36 12.93 8.18
CA LYS A 58 -2.78 14.28 8.27
C LYS A 58 -1.91 14.59 7.04
N VAL A 59 -1.06 13.65 6.63
CA VAL A 59 -0.20 13.80 5.44
C VAL A 59 -1.05 13.90 4.18
N LEU A 60 -2.05 13.02 4.01
CA LEU A 60 -2.96 13.08 2.86
C LEU A 60 -3.66 14.44 2.79
N GLY A 61 -4.18 14.94 3.91
CA GLY A 61 -4.84 16.24 3.99
C GLY A 61 -3.93 17.38 3.55
N ILE A 62 -2.66 17.39 3.99
CA ILE A 62 -1.68 18.40 3.59
C ILE A 62 -1.39 18.34 2.08
N ILE A 63 -1.19 17.13 1.53
CA ILE A 63 -0.92 16.95 0.10
C ILE A 63 -2.08 17.49 -0.72
N TYR A 64 -3.32 17.05 -0.45
CA TYR A 64 -4.48 17.50 -1.22
C TYR A 64 -4.74 19.00 -1.05
N ALA A 65 -4.58 19.56 0.16
CA ALA A 65 -4.70 21.00 0.37
C ALA A 65 -3.67 21.77 -0.47
N SER A 66 -2.42 21.31 -0.50
CA SER A 66 -1.37 21.94 -1.32
C SER A 66 -1.67 21.90 -2.81
N LEU A 67 -2.19 20.77 -3.32
CA LEU A 67 -2.56 20.62 -4.72
C LEU A 67 -3.74 21.53 -5.10
N ILE A 68 -4.75 21.63 -4.23
CA ILE A 68 -5.90 22.52 -4.45
C ILE A 68 -5.44 23.98 -4.51
N ILE A 69 -4.63 24.41 -3.54
CA ILE A 69 -4.11 25.78 -3.50
C ILE A 69 -3.26 26.06 -4.73
N ALA A 70 -2.35 25.16 -5.09
CA ALA A 70 -1.52 25.29 -6.27
C ALA A 70 -2.34 25.37 -7.56
N TYR A 71 -3.37 24.51 -7.71
CA TYR A 71 -4.27 24.54 -8.85
C TYR A 71 -4.96 25.89 -9.00
N PHE A 72 -5.55 26.42 -7.93
CA PHE A 72 -6.21 27.73 -7.99
C PHE A 72 -5.23 28.87 -8.25
N ALA A 73 -4.05 28.84 -7.64
CA ALA A 73 -3.01 29.84 -7.86
C ALA A 73 -2.53 29.83 -9.32
N ILE A 74 -2.24 28.66 -9.87
CA ILE A 74 -1.82 28.50 -11.28
C ILE A 74 -2.95 28.91 -12.21
N ASN A 75 -4.18 28.46 -11.99
CA ASN A 75 -5.33 28.85 -12.82
C ASN A 75 -5.57 30.36 -12.76
N ALA A 76 -5.48 31.00 -11.59
CA ALA A 76 -5.61 32.44 -11.46
C ALA A 76 -4.46 33.18 -12.18
N LEU A 77 -3.23 32.69 -12.05
CA LEU A 77 -2.06 33.25 -12.72
C LEU A 77 -2.17 33.14 -14.25
N LEU A 78 -2.54 31.96 -14.76
CA LEU A 78 -2.67 31.71 -16.20
C LEU A 78 -3.75 32.61 -16.84
N ARG A 79 -4.83 32.93 -16.12
CA ARG A 79 -5.85 33.87 -16.62
C ARG A 79 -5.41 35.34 -16.65
N GLN A 80 -4.39 35.71 -15.87
CA GLN A 80 -3.87 37.08 -15.84
C GLN A 80 -2.79 37.32 -16.89
N LEU A 81 -2.23 36.25 -17.48
CA LEU A 81 -1.17 36.36 -18.47
C LEU A 81 -1.72 36.87 -19.81
N PRO A 82 -0.95 37.70 -20.54
CA PRO A 82 -1.31 38.08 -21.90
C PRO A 82 -1.21 36.87 -22.85
N PRO A 83 -1.94 36.89 -23.99
CA PRO A 83 -1.84 35.85 -25.01
C PRO A 83 -0.38 35.69 -25.50
N PRO A 84 0.14 34.48 -25.74
CA PRO A 84 -0.55 33.20 -25.99
C PRO A 84 -0.53 32.20 -24.80
N LEU A 85 -0.18 32.66 -23.60
CA LEU A 85 -0.04 31.81 -22.40
C LEU A 85 -1.32 31.77 -21.54
N ASP A 86 -2.39 32.42 -21.99
CA ASP A 86 -3.69 32.40 -21.36
C ASP A 86 -4.45 31.09 -21.66
N ILE A 87 -5.33 30.70 -20.74
CA ILE A 87 -6.24 29.56 -20.97
C ILE A 87 -7.22 29.97 -22.08
N ARG A 88 -7.02 29.39 -23.26
CA ARG A 88 -7.88 29.57 -24.43
C ARG A 88 -9.23 28.88 -24.19
N ASP A 89 -10.31 29.66 -24.19
CA ASP A 89 -11.65 29.09 -24.29
C ASP A 89 -11.85 28.50 -25.70
N ILE A 90 -12.13 27.19 -25.78
CA ILE A 90 -12.47 26.54 -27.05
C ILE A 90 -13.96 26.75 -27.30
N PRO A 91 -14.34 27.50 -28.34
CA PRO A 91 -15.75 27.78 -28.55
C PRO A 91 -16.47 26.53 -29.08
N ALA A 92 -17.76 26.40 -28.72
CA ALA A 92 -18.52 25.18 -28.98
C ALA A 92 -18.84 24.95 -30.46
N ASP A 93 -18.74 25.99 -31.29
CA ASP A 93 -18.93 25.96 -32.74
C ASP A 93 -17.85 25.15 -33.46
N VAL A 94 -16.62 25.17 -32.95
CA VAL A 94 -15.50 24.42 -33.55
C VAL A 94 -15.34 23.00 -32.98
N THR A 95 -15.91 22.72 -31.80
CA THR A 95 -15.87 21.39 -31.16
C THR A 95 -17.24 20.87 -30.71
N PRO A 96 -18.19 20.64 -31.63
CA PRO A 96 -19.54 20.16 -31.28
C PRO A 96 -19.56 18.74 -30.68
N TRP A 97 -18.51 17.95 -30.85
CA TRP A 97 -18.40 16.61 -30.23
C TRP A 97 -17.95 16.64 -28.76
N LEU A 98 -17.49 17.79 -28.26
CA LEU A 98 -16.95 17.91 -26.89
C LEU A 98 -18.06 18.14 -25.86
N ASN A 99 -19.11 18.87 -26.22
CA ASN A 99 -20.31 19.06 -25.41
C ASN A 99 -21.43 18.19 -25.98
N LYS A 100 -21.56 16.97 -25.45
CA LYS A 100 -22.55 15.97 -25.89
C LYS A 100 -23.59 15.71 -24.81
#